data_AF-A0A4S0IA68-F1
#
_entry.id   AF-A0A4S0IA68-F1
#
_cell.length_a   1.000
_cell.length_b   1.000
_cell.length_c   1.000
_cell.angle_alpha   90.00
_cell.angle_beta   90.00
_cell.angle_gamma   90.00
#
_symmetry.space_group_name_H-M   'P 1'
#
loop_
_entity.id
_entity.type
_entity.pdbx_description
1 polymer ?
#
loop_
_entity_poly.entity_id
_entity_poly.type
_entity_poly.pdbx_seq_one_letter_code
_entity_poly.pdbx_strand_id
1 'polypeptide(L)'
;VCRDFAHLAITLCRSMNIPARYVNGYLGDIGVPVDPAPMDFSAWMEVFLDGKWYTFDPRHNQPRIGRVVIARGRDATDVPLLHSFGPHRLTLFRVWT
;
A
#
# COMPACT_ATOMS: atom_id res chain seq x y z
N VAL A 1 -0.97 7.31 6.85
CA VAL A 1 0.23 6.62 6.31
C VAL A 1 0.00 5.11 6.37
N CYS A 2 0.22 4.38 5.26
CA CYS A 2 -0.05 2.94 5.12
C CYS A 2 1.21 2.10 4.83
N ARG A 3 2.21 2.68 4.17
CA ARG A 3 3.48 2.03 3.80
C ARG A 3 4.16 1.36 5.00
N ASP A 4 4.29 2.09 6.11
CA ASP A 4 5.09 1.63 7.25
C ASP A 4 4.43 0.43 7.95
N PHE A 5 3.09 0.41 8.04
CA PHE A 5 2.32 -0.75 8.52
C PHE A 5 2.52 -1.98 7.63
N ALA A 6 2.46 -1.79 6.30
CA ALA A 6 2.69 -2.87 5.35
C ALA A 6 4.12 -3.42 5.46
N HIS A 7 5.13 -2.56 5.57
CA HIS A 7 6.53 -2.97 5.74
C HIS A 7 6.74 -3.76 7.04
N LEU A 8 6.21 -3.28 8.15
CA LEU A 8 6.33 -3.95 9.45
C LEU A 8 5.68 -5.34 9.40
N ALA A 9 4.44 -5.43 8.89
CA ALA A 9 3.72 -6.69 8.82
C ALA A 9 4.40 -7.69 7.86
N ILE A 10 4.90 -7.24 6.71
CA ILE A 10 5.72 -8.07 5.80
C ILE A 10 6.97 -8.58 6.50
N THR A 11 7.65 -7.73 7.27
CA THR A 11 8.86 -8.09 8.02
C THR A 11 8.55 -9.19 9.05
N LEU A 12 7.46 -9.04 9.80
CA LEU A 12 7.02 -10.03 10.79
C LEU A 12 6.65 -11.37 10.12
N CYS A 13 5.91 -11.36 9.01
CA CYS A 13 5.63 -12.57 8.24
C CYS A 13 6.91 -13.27 7.79
N ARG A 14 7.83 -12.52 7.16
CA ARG A 14 9.10 -13.08 6.67
C ARG A 14 9.99 -13.60 7.81
N SER A 15 9.96 -12.98 8.99
CA SER A 15 10.68 -13.48 10.19
C SER A 15 10.17 -14.83 10.68
N MET A 16 8.92 -15.18 10.34
CA MET A 16 8.28 -16.46 10.64
C MET A 16 8.34 -17.43 9.45
N ASN A 17 9.18 -17.17 8.44
CA ASN A 17 9.28 -17.93 7.19
C ASN A 17 7.98 -17.97 6.37
N ILE A 18 7.10 -16.97 6.54
CA ILE A 18 5.87 -16.84 5.76
C ILE A 18 6.13 -15.90 4.58
N PRO A 19 5.99 -16.35 3.32
CA PRO A 19 6.21 -15.48 2.17
C PRO A 19 5.16 -14.36 2.13
N ALA A 20 5.63 -13.12 2.10
CA ALA A 20 4.80 -11.93 2.02
C ALA A 20 5.39 -10.94 1.01
N ARG A 21 4.54 -10.15 0.36
CA ARG A 21 4.92 -9.12 -0.60
C ARG A 21 4.17 -7.82 -0.38
N TYR A 22 4.79 -6.72 -0.78
CA TYR A 22 4.22 -5.39 -0.74
C TYR A 22 3.36 -5.15 -1.97
N VAL A 23 2.25 -4.46 -1.77
CA VAL A 23 1.31 -4.10 -2.82
C VAL A 23 0.90 -2.65 -2.64
N ASN A 24 0.80 -1.93 -3.75
CA ASN A 24 0.27 -0.58 -3.75
C ASN A 24 -0.84 -0.42 -4.80
N GLY A 25 -1.61 0.64 -4.65
CA GLY A 25 -2.65 1.00 -5.60
C GLY A 25 -3.74 1.86 -4.97
N TYR A 26 -4.93 1.81 -5.57
CA TYR A 26 -6.07 2.58 -5.08
C TYR A 26 -6.95 1.75 -4.16
N LEU A 27 -7.39 2.38 -3.07
CA LEU A 27 -8.39 1.86 -2.16
C LEU A 27 -9.36 3.01 -1.86
N GLY A 28 -10.53 2.95 -2.47
CA GLY A 28 -11.62 3.89 -2.17
C GLY A 28 -12.48 3.43 -1.00
N ASP A 29 -13.47 4.25 -0.66
CA ASP A 29 -14.40 4.00 0.44
C ASP A 29 -15.62 3.18 0.02
N ILE A 30 -15.39 2.13 -0.78
CA ILE A 30 -16.45 1.23 -1.22
C ILE A 30 -16.81 0.29 -0.07
N GLY A 31 -18.06 0.36 0.38
CA GLY A 31 -18.59 -0.50 1.45
C GLY A 31 -18.14 -0.09 2.87
N VAL A 32 -17.59 1.11 3.03
CA VAL A 32 -17.28 1.73 4.33
C VAL A 32 -17.79 3.18 4.35
N PRO A 33 -17.88 3.84 5.53
CA PRO A 33 -18.17 5.26 5.57
C PRO A 33 -17.18 6.06 4.73
N VAL A 34 -17.70 7.07 4.02
CA VAL A 34 -16.89 7.99 3.20
C VAL A 34 -15.92 8.75 4.11
N ASP A 35 -14.63 8.74 3.76
CA ASP A 35 -13.63 9.60 4.38
C ASP A 35 -13.74 11.00 3.74
N PRO A 36 -13.94 12.08 4.52
CA PRO A 36 -13.93 13.43 3.99
C PRO A 36 -12.54 13.86 3.48
N ALA A 37 -11.46 13.16 3.87
CA ALA A 37 -10.14 13.42 3.35
C ALA A 37 -10.02 12.99 1.88
N PRO A 38 -9.26 13.72 1.03
CA PRO A 38 -8.99 13.29 -0.33
C PRO A 38 -8.36 11.89 -0.37
N MET A 39 -8.81 11.05 -1.30
CA MET A 39 -8.24 9.72 -1.48
C MET A 39 -6.75 9.82 -1.82
N ASP A 40 -5.94 9.07 -1.09
CA ASP A 40 -4.50 8.95 -1.29
C ASP A 40 -4.14 7.53 -1.80
N PHE A 41 -2.94 7.41 -2.35
CA PHE A 41 -2.37 6.15 -2.76
C PHE A 41 -2.23 5.23 -1.53
N SER A 42 -2.68 4.00 -1.68
CA SER A 42 -2.73 3.04 -0.59
C SER A 42 -1.71 1.92 -0.78
N ALA A 43 -1.24 1.41 0.35
CA ALA A 43 -0.33 0.28 0.40
C ALA A 43 -0.85 -0.74 1.41
N TRP A 44 -0.70 -2.00 1.07
CA TRP A 44 -1.07 -3.15 1.88
C TRP A 44 -0.10 -4.29 1.59
N MET A 45 -0.40 -5.50 2.08
CA MET A 45 0.43 -6.67 1.83
C MET A 45 -0.40 -7.83 1.30
N GLU A 46 0.27 -8.72 0.58
CA GLU A 46 -0.25 -10.03 0.27
C GLU A 46 0.65 -11.10 0.90
N VAL A 47 0.04 -12.14 1.45
CA VAL A 47 0.72 -13.27 2.10
C VAL A 47 0.39 -14.54 1.32
N PHE A 48 1.41 -15.35 1.03
CA PHE A 48 1.23 -16.61 0.32
C PHE A 48 0.90 -17.72 1.31
N LEU A 49 -0.32 -18.24 1.25
CA LEU A 49 -0.83 -19.32 2.08
C LEU A 49 -1.56 -20.31 1.18
N ASP A 50 -1.38 -21.61 1.42
CA ASP A 50 -2.13 -22.67 0.73
C ASP A 50 -2.18 -22.50 -0.81
N GLY A 51 -1.01 -22.29 -1.43
CA GLY A 51 -0.89 -22.19 -2.88
C GLY A 51 -1.37 -20.88 -3.52
N LYS A 52 -1.80 -19.87 -2.74
CA LYS A 52 -2.28 -18.59 -3.29
C LYS A 52 -1.94 -17.37 -2.43
N TRP A 53 -2.07 -16.19 -3.03
CA TRP A 53 -1.86 -14.91 -2.37
C TRP A 53 -3.15 -14.41 -1.73
N TYR A 54 -3.09 -14.09 -0.45
CA TYR A 54 -4.18 -13.51 0.35
C TYR A 54 -3.86 -12.06 0.70
N THR A 55 -4.84 -11.17 0.57
CA THR A 55 -4.69 -9.74 0.86
C THR A 55 -4.91 -9.45 2.35
N PHE A 56 -3.98 -8.71 2.95
CA PHE A 56 -4.07 -8.21 4.31
C PHE A 56 -3.77 -6.71 4.34
N ASP A 57 -4.51 -5.97 5.16
CA ASP A 57 -4.35 -4.53 5.33
C ASP A 57 -4.08 -4.22 6.81
N PRO A 58 -2.81 -4.17 7.22
CA PRO A 58 -2.44 -3.94 8.62
C PRO A 58 -2.79 -2.52 9.10
N ARG A 59 -3.11 -1.56 8.21
CA ARG A 59 -3.54 -0.22 8.62
C ARG A 59 -4.99 -0.24 9.11
N HIS A 60 -5.88 -0.92 8.39
CA HIS A 60 -7.31 -0.93 8.72
C HIS A 60 -7.73 -2.17 9.52
N ASN A 61 -6.97 -3.26 9.43
CA ASN A 61 -7.24 -4.56 10.06
C ASN A 61 -8.67 -5.08 9.85
N GLN A 62 -9.27 -4.74 8.70
CA GLN A 62 -10.60 -5.16 8.28
C GLN A 62 -10.59 -5.45 6.78
N PRO A 63 -11.31 -6.48 6.31
CA PRO A 63 -11.49 -6.71 4.89
C PRO A 63 -12.12 -5.49 4.22
N ARG A 64 -11.52 -5.04 3.11
CA ARG A 64 -12.07 -3.98 2.26
C ARG A 64 -12.26 -4.49 0.84
N ILE A 65 -13.25 -3.98 0.15
CA ILE A 65 -13.49 -4.25 -1.28
C ILE A 65 -13.00 -3.09 -2.14
N GLY A 66 -12.93 -3.29 -3.45
CA GLY A 66 -12.60 -2.20 -4.39
C GLY A 66 -11.11 -1.84 -4.50
N ARG A 67 -10.20 -2.74 -4.12
CA ARG A 67 -8.76 -2.53 -4.35
C ARG A 67 -8.44 -2.62 -5.83
N VAL A 68 -7.83 -1.56 -6.37
CA VAL A 68 -7.24 -1.57 -7.70
C VAL A 68 -5.73 -1.65 -7.54
N VAL A 69 -5.20 -2.85 -7.76
CA VAL A 69 -3.75 -3.11 -7.66
C VAL A 69 -3.02 -2.37 -8.78
N ILE A 70 -1.98 -1.63 -8.42
CA ILE A 70 -1.08 -0.99 -9.39
C ILE A 70 0.20 -1.81 -9.53
N ALA A 71 0.87 -2.12 -8.42
CA ALA A 71 2.12 -2.85 -8.47
C ALA A 71 2.35 -3.74 -7.24
N ARG A 72 3.26 -4.70 -7.41
CA ARG A 72 3.66 -5.68 -6.38
C ARG A 72 5.18 -5.81 -6.37
N GLY A 73 5.78 -5.84 -5.18
CA GLY A 73 7.23 -5.92 -4.99
C GLY A 73 7.59 -6.51 -3.63
N ARG A 74 8.88 -6.62 -3.33
CA ARG A 74 9.34 -7.07 -2.00
C ARG A 74 9.01 -6.03 -0.93
N ASP A 75 9.15 -4.75 -1.27
CA ASP A 75 8.82 -3.58 -0.45
C ASP A 75 8.62 -2.35 -1.37
N ALA A 76 8.45 -1.16 -0.79
CA ALA A 76 8.23 0.07 -1.54
C ALA A 76 9.41 0.50 -2.44
N THR A 77 10.61 -0.06 -2.29
CA THR A 77 11.76 0.28 -3.14
C THR A 77 11.65 -0.33 -4.55
N ASP A 78 11.00 -1.48 -4.66
CA ASP A 78 10.71 -2.14 -5.94
C ASP A 78 9.59 -1.43 -6.70
N VAL A 79 8.66 -0.78 -5.97
CA VAL A 79 7.42 -0.20 -6.52
C VAL A 79 7.06 1.15 -5.87
N PRO A 80 7.91 2.17 -5.90
CA PRO A 80 7.53 3.46 -5.35
C PRO A 80 6.56 4.18 -6.27
N LEU A 81 5.76 5.08 -5.70
CA LEU A 81 4.90 5.98 -6.48
C LEU A 81 5.72 6.85 -7.45
N LEU A 82 6.89 7.30 -7.00
CA LEU A 82 7.84 8.08 -7.78
C LEU A 82 9.27 7.68 -7.38
N HIS A 83 10.06 7.28 -8.36
CA HIS A 83 11.51 7.18 -8.26
C HIS A 83 12.11 8.40 -8.93
N SER A 84 12.79 9.27 -8.17
CA SER A 84 13.49 10.44 -8.72
C SER A 84 14.99 10.24 -8.75
N PHE A 85 15.61 10.67 -9.85
CA PHE A 85 17.06 10.67 -10.05
C PHE A 85 17.54 12.10 -10.33
N GLY A 86 18.38 12.64 -9.46
CA GLY A 86 18.89 14.01 -9.56
C GLY A 86 17.99 15.06 -8.87
N PRO A 87 18.35 16.34 -8.96
CA PRO A 87 17.61 17.42 -8.30
C PRO A 87 16.27 17.70 -9.00
N HIS A 88 15.20 17.75 -8.22
CA HIS A 88 13.87 18.17 -8.69
C HIS A 88 13.55 19.56 -8.18
N ARG A 89 13.22 20.47 -9.11
CA ARG A 89 12.78 21.83 -8.78
C ARG A 89 11.26 21.88 -8.77
N LEU A 90 10.67 22.14 -7.62
CA LEU A 90 9.25 22.45 -7.49
C LEU A 90 8.95 23.74 -8.26
N THR A 91 8.22 23.63 -9.37
CA THR A 91 7.88 24.80 -10.20
C THR A 91 6.56 25.44 -9.79
N LEU A 92 5.67 24.69 -9.16
CA LEU A 92 4.35 25.14 -8.73
C LEU A 92 3.90 24.33 -7.52
N PHE A 93 3.37 25.00 -6.50
CA PHE A 93 2.69 24.39 -5.37
C PHE A 93 1.37 25.12 -5.14
N ARG A 94 0.26 24.40 -5.26
CA ARG A 94 -1.08 24.95 -5.04
C ARG A 94 -1.79 24.09 -4.02
N VAL A 95 -2.23 24.71 -2.93
CA VAL A 95 -3.10 24.09 -1.92
C VAL A 95 -4.54 24.38 -2.34
N TRP A 96 -5.36 23.34 -2.40
CA TRP A 96 -6.79 23.46 -2.61
C TRP A 96 -7.47 23.40 -1.24
N THR A 97 -8.40 24.33 -0.98
CA THR A 97 -9.25 24.38 0.20
C THR A 97 -10.68 24.08 -0.18
#